data_AF-A0A8H4XTF3-F1
#
_entry.id   AF-A0A8H4XTF3-F1
#
_cell.length_a   1.000
_cell.length_b   1.000
_cell.length_c   1.000
_cell.angle_alpha   90.00
_cell.angle_beta   90.00
_cell.angle_gamma   90.00
#
_symmetry.space_group_name_H-M   'P 1'
#
loop_
_entity.id
_entity.type
_entity.pdbx_description
1 polymer ?
#
loop_
_entity_poly.entity_id
_entity_poly.type
_entity_poly.pdbx_seq_one_letter_code
_entity_poly.pdbx_strand_id
1 'polypeptide(L)'
;MQDCTAEGAHNCVETNEKTNQDAIIASSAESPSNNDNPTDNGSRSKENPSQNAEAARHSVFSKGTRIWIVTMAAVCGMVSPLSGNIFYPALNPLSVDLHVSQSLINISLTTYMILQGISPTLMGNLADTSGRRPAYIIGFIIYLGACIGLALQTSYPALLVLRCLQSTGSSSTIALGTAVAADVATAAERGTYMGLVNGGALVGPALGPVLGGILAAFLGWRSIFWFLVIFVAVLLTLLLLAFPETGRNV
;
A
#
# COMPACT_ATOMS: atom_id res chain seq x y z
N MET A 1 -30.68 47.85 6.03
CA MET A 1 -30.12 46.57 6.48
C MET A 1 -30.95 45.50 5.80
N GLN A 2 -30.33 44.62 4.99
CA GLN A 2 -30.91 43.57 4.12
C GLN A 2 -31.70 44.08 2.90
N ASP A 3 -31.63 43.54 1.67
CA ASP A 3 -31.01 42.34 1.06
C ASP A 3 -30.86 42.56 -0.47
N CYS A 4 -29.79 42.07 -1.10
CA CYS A 4 -29.60 41.83 -2.55
C CYS A 4 -28.18 41.24 -2.75
N THR A 5 -27.92 39.96 -3.04
CA THR A 5 -28.05 39.31 -4.36
C THR A 5 -27.25 37.98 -4.29
N ALA A 6 -27.81 36.85 -4.74
CA ALA A 6 -27.13 35.54 -4.71
C ALA A 6 -27.27 34.74 -6.02
N GLU A 7 -27.41 35.42 -7.16
CA GLU A 7 -27.63 34.75 -8.47
C GLU A 7 -26.57 35.13 -9.54
N GLY A 8 -25.44 35.73 -9.13
CA GLY A 8 -24.41 36.26 -10.03
C GLY A 8 -23.07 35.50 -10.05
N ALA A 9 -22.90 34.44 -9.25
CA ALA A 9 -21.59 33.78 -9.10
C ALA A 9 -21.38 32.55 -10.00
N HIS A 10 -22.44 31.99 -10.59
CA HIS A 10 -22.36 30.72 -11.34
C HIS A 10 -21.93 30.86 -12.81
N ASN A 11 -21.99 32.05 -13.42
CA ASN A 11 -21.67 32.24 -14.85
C ASN A 11 -20.25 32.77 -15.13
N CYS A 12 -19.41 32.99 -14.12
CA CYS A 12 -18.05 33.52 -14.30
C CYS A 12 -16.94 32.45 -14.39
N VAL A 13 -17.23 31.19 -14.07
CA VAL A 13 -16.20 30.12 -14.10
C VAL A 13 -16.18 29.38 -15.44
N GLU A 14 -17.33 29.20 -16.10
CA GLU A 14 -17.42 28.45 -17.38
C GLU A 14 -16.85 29.20 -18.60
N THR A 15 -16.66 30.52 -18.50
CA THR A 15 -16.22 31.37 -19.62
C THR A 15 -14.70 31.44 -19.77
N ASN A 16 -13.92 31.00 -18.77
CA ASN A 16 -12.46 31.14 -18.77
C ASN A 16 -11.70 29.94 -19.37
N GLU A 17 -12.35 28.80 -19.58
CA GLU A 17 -11.68 27.60 -20.13
C GLU A 17 -11.71 27.55 -21.67
N LYS A 18 -12.68 28.24 -22.30
CA LYS A 18 -12.82 28.25 -23.78
C LYS A 18 -11.91 29.27 -24.49
N THR A 19 -11.30 30.21 -23.77
CA THR A 19 -10.52 31.31 -24.39
C THR A 19 -9.03 31.01 -24.57
N ASN A 20 -8.52 29.92 -23.99
CA ASN A 20 -7.08 29.58 -24.08
C ASN A 20 -6.74 28.69 -25.29
N GLN A 21 -7.75 28.14 -25.99
CA GLN A 21 -7.51 27.21 -27.10
C GLN A 21 -7.30 27.92 -28.45
N ASP A 22 -7.66 29.20 -28.58
CA ASP A 22 -7.61 29.95 -29.85
C ASP A 22 -6.32 30.77 -30.06
N ALA A 23 -5.35 30.71 -29.13
CA ALA A 23 -4.18 31.60 -29.12
C ALA A 23 -2.88 31.02 -29.72
N ILE A 24 -2.87 29.81 -30.29
CA ILE A 24 -1.67 29.23 -30.94
C ILE A 24 -1.92 28.92 -32.43
N ILE A 25 -2.74 29.75 -33.07
CA ILE A 25 -2.89 29.81 -34.53
C ILE A 25 -2.70 31.28 -34.92
N ALA A 26 -1.48 31.67 -35.35
CA ALA A 26 -1.16 32.82 -36.24
C ALA A 26 0.14 33.57 -35.86
N SER A 27 1.27 33.11 -36.39
CA SER A 27 2.47 33.89 -36.75
C SER A 27 3.46 32.89 -37.33
N SER A 28 3.92 32.92 -38.59
CA SER A 28 4.14 34.03 -39.49
C SER A 28 4.22 33.52 -40.95
N ALA A 29 3.59 34.23 -41.88
CA ALA A 29 3.99 34.30 -43.29
C ALA A 29 5.15 35.34 -43.41
N GLU A 30 6.06 35.40 -44.40
CA GLU A 30 5.95 35.06 -45.83
C GLU A 30 7.34 35.13 -46.56
N SER A 31 7.54 34.25 -47.58
CA SER A 31 8.19 34.40 -48.93
C SER A 31 9.72 34.61 -49.19
N PRO A 32 10.26 34.36 -50.44
CA PRO A 32 9.67 33.71 -51.65
C PRO A 32 10.56 32.71 -52.48
N SER A 33 9.87 31.97 -53.38
CA SER A 33 10.16 31.62 -54.81
C SER A 33 11.29 30.66 -55.30
N ASN A 34 10.81 29.61 -56.01
CA ASN A 34 11.31 28.86 -57.19
C ASN A 34 12.56 27.97 -57.17
N ASN A 35 12.36 26.67 -57.46
CA ASN A 35 12.76 26.04 -58.74
C ASN A 35 12.19 24.61 -58.91
N ASP A 36 11.92 24.26 -60.16
CA ASP A 36 11.28 23.05 -60.70
C ASP A 36 12.06 21.74 -60.53
N ASN A 37 11.38 20.60 -60.28
CA ASN A 37 11.23 19.43 -61.18
C ASN A 37 10.61 18.21 -60.43
N PRO A 38 9.86 17.31 -61.11
CA PRO A 38 9.28 16.10 -60.50
C PRO A 38 10.12 14.85 -60.81
N THR A 39 10.27 13.92 -59.85
CA THR A 39 10.25 12.45 -60.00
C THR A 39 10.79 11.70 -58.77
N ASP A 40 10.25 10.49 -58.58
CA ASP A 40 10.87 9.30 -57.97
C ASP A 40 10.74 9.04 -56.45
N ASN A 41 9.67 8.30 -56.13
CA ASN A 41 9.69 6.96 -55.51
C ASN A 41 10.44 6.73 -54.17
N GLY A 42 9.66 6.30 -53.17
CA GLY A 42 10.06 5.26 -52.23
C GLY A 42 11.00 5.64 -51.08
N SER A 43 10.44 5.91 -49.90
CA SER A 43 11.06 5.39 -48.66
C SER A 43 10.02 5.15 -47.57
N ARG A 44 9.85 3.87 -47.28
CA ARG A 44 9.09 3.25 -46.20
C ARG A 44 9.69 3.72 -44.87
N SER A 45 8.93 4.42 -44.04
CA SER A 45 9.31 4.73 -42.65
C SER A 45 9.67 3.41 -41.95
N LYS A 46 10.95 3.26 -41.61
CA LYS A 46 11.45 2.14 -40.81
C LYS A 46 10.90 2.32 -39.39
N GLU A 47 9.80 1.65 -39.11
CA GLU A 47 9.28 1.48 -37.76
C GLU A 47 10.35 0.75 -36.93
N ASN A 48 10.84 1.40 -35.88
CA ASN A 48 12.00 0.97 -35.11
C ASN A 48 11.64 -0.30 -34.32
N PRO A 49 12.26 -1.47 -34.56
CA PRO A 49 11.92 -2.72 -33.86
C PRO A 49 12.21 -2.69 -32.35
N SER A 50 12.98 -1.69 -31.90
CA SER A 50 13.39 -1.52 -30.50
C SER A 50 12.23 -1.10 -29.59
N GLN A 51 11.26 -0.32 -30.06
CA GLN A 51 10.14 0.15 -29.23
C GLN A 51 9.09 -0.95 -28.96
N ASN A 52 8.84 -1.83 -29.94
CA ASN A 52 7.96 -2.99 -29.76
C ASN A 52 8.61 -4.09 -28.91
N ALA A 53 9.95 -4.18 -28.87
CA ALA A 53 10.65 -5.13 -28.01
C ALA A 53 10.60 -4.73 -26.51
N GLU A 54 10.52 -3.44 -26.21
CA GLU A 54 10.43 -2.94 -24.83
C GLU A 54 9.00 -3.08 -24.27
N ALA A 55 7.98 -2.86 -25.10
CA ALA A 55 6.58 -3.16 -24.77
C ALA A 55 6.30 -4.68 -24.70
N ALA A 56 7.09 -5.55 -25.34
CA ALA A 56 6.89 -7.00 -25.26
C ALA A 56 7.56 -7.66 -24.04
N ARG A 57 8.40 -6.94 -23.28
CA ARG A 57 9.20 -7.50 -22.18
C ARG A 57 8.52 -7.54 -20.80
N HIS A 58 7.26 -7.11 -20.68
CA HIS A 58 6.58 -6.97 -19.38
C HIS A 58 5.45 -7.99 -19.17
N SER A 59 5.65 -9.28 -19.45
CA SER A 59 4.57 -10.25 -19.25
C SER A 59 5.05 -11.71 -19.13
N VAL A 60 5.96 -12.01 -18.21
CA VAL A 60 6.36 -13.41 -17.96
C VAL A 60 5.28 -14.19 -17.19
N PHE A 61 4.40 -13.51 -16.43
CA PHE A 61 3.38 -14.16 -15.62
C PHE A 61 2.01 -14.24 -16.32
N SER A 62 1.37 -15.41 -16.23
CA SER A 62 -0.03 -15.63 -16.62
C SER A 62 -0.98 -14.75 -15.79
N LYS A 63 -2.11 -14.34 -16.39
CA LYS A 63 -3.12 -13.48 -15.75
C LYS A 63 -3.61 -14.04 -14.40
N GLY A 64 -3.80 -15.36 -14.31
CA GLY A 64 -4.20 -16.03 -13.06
C GLY A 64 -3.13 -15.93 -11.96
N THR A 65 -1.86 -16.07 -12.32
CA THR A 65 -0.73 -15.95 -11.38
C THR A 65 -0.60 -14.53 -10.84
N ARG A 66 -0.82 -13.51 -11.67
CA ARG A 66 -0.80 -12.11 -11.22
C ARG A 66 -1.90 -11.82 -10.21
N ILE A 67 -3.13 -12.24 -10.52
CA ILE A 67 -4.27 -12.06 -9.62
C ILE A 67 -3.97 -12.76 -8.28
N TRP A 68 -3.45 -13.99 -8.32
CA TRP A 68 -3.09 -14.72 -7.10
C TRP A 68 -2.02 -14.00 -6.27
N ILE A 69 -0.96 -13.48 -6.89
CA ILE A 69 0.10 -12.70 -6.21
C ILE A 69 -0.48 -11.43 -5.58
N VAL A 70 -1.29 -10.67 -6.33
CA VAL A 70 -1.89 -9.41 -5.86
C VAL A 70 -2.88 -9.66 -4.72
N THR A 71 -3.72 -10.70 -4.81
CA THR A 71 -4.63 -11.08 -3.72
C THR A 71 -3.86 -11.45 -2.47
N MET A 72 -2.78 -12.23 -2.59
CA MET A 72 -1.98 -12.58 -1.42
C MET A 72 -1.29 -11.35 -0.80
N ALA A 73 -0.76 -10.45 -1.64
CA ALA A 73 -0.20 -9.17 -1.21
C ALA A 73 -1.24 -8.29 -0.50
N ALA A 74 -2.50 -8.29 -0.97
CA ALA A 74 -3.61 -7.59 -0.33
C ALA A 74 -3.91 -8.15 1.07
N VAL A 75 -3.93 -9.48 1.23
CA VAL A 75 -4.14 -10.13 2.53
C VAL A 75 -2.97 -9.85 3.49
N CYS A 76 -1.72 -9.89 3.00
CA CYS A 76 -0.56 -9.49 3.80
C CYS A 76 -0.60 -7.99 4.20
N GLY A 77 -1.04 -7.12 3.28
CA GLY A 77 -1.24 -5.69 3.54
C GLY A 77 -2.26 -5.40 4.64
N MET A 78 -3.27 -6.26 4.80
CA MET A 78 -4.27 -6.16 5.85
C MET A 78 -3.71 -6.33 7.27
N VAL A 79 -2.59 -7.04 7.45
CA VAL A 79 -1.99 -7.33 8.77
C VAL A 79 -1.68 -6.05 9.53
N SER A 80 -1.09 -5.05 8.87
CA SER A 80 -0.67 -3.79 9.50
C SER A 80 -1.84 -3.02 10.12
N PRO A 81 -2.91 -2.67 9.37
CA PRO A 81 -4.02 -1.94 9.93
C PRO A 81 -4.92 -2.82 10.81
N LEU A 82 -5.02 -4.13 10.56
CA LEU A 82 -5.73 -5.04 11.46
C LEU A 82 -5.11 -5.04 12.87
N SER A 83 -3.78 -5.11 12.96
CA SER A 83 -3.03 -5.15 14.22
C SER A 83 -3.24 -3.91 15.08
N GLY A 84 -3.31 -2.74 14.46
CA GLY A 84 -3.59 -1.50 15.17
C GLY A 84 -5.04 -1.44 15.65
N ASN A 85 -6.00 -1.78 14.79
CA ASN A 85 -7.42 -1.60 15.07
C ASN A 85 -8.03 -2.68 15.99
N ILE A 86 -7.52 -3.90 15.96
CA ILE A 86 -7.95 -4.98 16.86
C ILE A 86 -7.65 -4.67 18.34
N PHE A 87 -6.80 -3.68 18.58
CA PHE A 87 -6.36 -3.32 19.92
C PHE A 87 -7.35 -2.41 20.67
N TYR A 88 -8.18 -1.63 19.98
CA TYR A 88 -9.09 -0.65 20.60
C TYR A 88 -10.06 -1.24 21.64
N PRO A 89 -10.74 -2.38 21.38
CA PRO A 89 -11.65 -2.98 22.36
C PRO A 89 -10.93 -3.50 23.62
N ALA A 90 -9.62 -3.75 23.54
CA ALA A 90 -8.83 -4.32 24.62
C ALA A 90 -8.19 -3.26 25.54
N LEU A 91 -8.33 -1.96 25.23
CA LEU A 91 -7.67 -0.88 25.98
C LEU A 91 -8.04 -0.87 27.47
N ASN A 92 -9.33 -0.99 27.78
CA ASN A 92 -9.82 -0.99 29.15
C ASN A 92 -9.36 -2.25 29.92
N PRO A 93 -9.58 -3.48 29.39
CA PRO A 93 -9.04 -4.69 30.02
C PRO A 93 -7.53 -4.64 30.27
N LEU A 94 -6.75 -4.08 29.34
CA LEU A 94 -5.30 -3.95 29.51
C LEU A 94 -4.90 -3.02 30.66
N SER A 95 -5.58 -1.87 30.75
CA SER A 95 -5.32 -0.86 31.78
C SER A 95 -5.57 -1.43 33.17
N VAL A 96 -6.64 -2.22 33.31
CA VAL A 96 -6.98 -2.91 34.56
C VAL A 96 -5.96 -4.00 34.90
N ASP A 97 -5.64 -4.88 33.94
CA ASP A 97 -4.74 -6.03 34.19
C ASP A 97 -3.30 -5.59 34.50
N LEU A 98 -2.80 -4.56 33.81
CA LEU A 98 -1.46 -4.02 34.02
C LEU A 98 -1.38 -2.96 35.14
N HIS A 99 -2.51 -2.61 35.76
CA HIS A 99 -2.60 -1.58 36.81
C HIS A 99 -1.99 -0.23 36.39
N VAL A 100 -2.25 0.18 35.15
CA VAL A 100 -1.76 1.45 34.58
C VAL A 100 -2.91 2.34 34.13
N SER A 101 -2.67 3.65 34.07
CA SER A 101 -3.66 4.59 33.57
C SER A 101 -3.97 4.37 32.08
N GLN A 102 -5.19 4.68 31.66
CA GLN A 102 -5.58 4.64 30.25
C GLN A 102 -4.71 5.55 29.38
N SER A 103 -4.23 6.68 29.94
CA SER A 103 -3.29 7.57 29.25
C SER A 103 -1.99 6.87 28.84
N LEU A 104 -1.44 5.99 29.69
CA LEU A 104 -0.25 5.20 29.33
C LEU A 104 -0.56 4.21 28.20
N ILE A 105 -1.70 3.51 28.27
CA ILE A 105 -2.10 2.62 27.17
C ILE A 105 -2.28 3.41 25.85
N ASN A 106 -2.84 4.62 25.89
CA ASN A 106 -2.95 5.48 24.71
C ASN A 106 -1.59 5.94 24.18
N ILE A 107 -0.60 6.18 25.05
CA ILE A 107 0.78 6.44 24.61
C ILE A 107 1.31 5.24 23.80
N SER A 108 1.01 4.01 24.21
CA SER A 108 1.43 2.82 23.45
C SER A 108 0.86 2.77 22.03
N LEU A 109 -0.40 3.22 21.85
CA LEU A 109 -1.02 3.35 20.54
C LEU A 109 -0.35 4.43 19.69
N THR A 110 -0.12 5.61 20.27
CA THR A 110 0.53 6.72 19.56
C THR A 110 1.95 6.36 19.13
N THR A 111 2.73 5.75 20.03
CA THR A 111 4.08 5.28 19.71
C THR A 111 4.03 4.20 18.62
N TYR A 112 3.09 3.27 18.68
CA TYR A 112 2.89 2.27 17.63
C TYR A 112 2.68 2.92 16.25
N MET A 113 1.82 3.94 16.16
CA MET A 113 1.53 4.65 14.90
C MET A 113 2.72 5.47 14.37
N ILE A 114 3.49 6.10 15.26
CA ILE A 114 4.72 6.82 14.87
C ILE A 114 5.70 5.85 14.22
N LEU A 115 5.96 4.71 14.86
CA LEU A 115 6.86 3.68 14.33
C LEU A 115 6.30 3.06 13.04
N GLN A 116 4.96 2.95 12.93
CA GLN A 116 4.30 2.45 11.73
C GLN A 116 4.53 3.36 10.53
N GLY A 117 4.65 4.67 10.73
CA GLY A 117 4.94 5.64 9.67
C GLY A 117 6.42 5.67 9.25
N ILE A 118 7.34 5.44 10.19
CA ILE A 118 8.80 5.52 9.93
C ILE A 118 9.34 4.21 9.34
N SER A 119 8.85 3.07 9.82
CA SER A 119 9.38 1.75 9.47
C SER A 119 9.32 1.37 7.98
N PRO A 120 8.26 1.71 7.20
CA PRO A 120 8.22 1.43 5.76
C PRO A 120 9.39 2.03 4.98
N THR A 121 9.92 3.17 5.41
CA THR A 121 11.11 3.79 4.80
C THR A 121 12.35 2.92 4.93
N LEU A 122 12.54 2.29 6.10
CA LEU A 122 13.68 1.40 6.35
C LEU A 122 13.52 0.07 5.59
N MET A 123 12.31 -0.50 5.63
CA MET A 123 12.05 -1.79 5.01
C MET A 123 11.91 -1.71 3.49
N GLY A 124 11.54 -0.55 2.95
CA GLY A 124 11.49 -0.29 1.51
C GLY A 124 12.86 -0.46 0.86
N ASN A 125 13.89 0.17 1.44
CA ASN A 125 15.28 0.00 0.98
C ASN A 125 15.74 -1.47 1.03
N LEU A 126 15.36 -2.21 2.09
CA LEU A 126 15.66 -3.64 2.19
C LEU A 126 14.97 -4.43 1.08
N ALA A 127 13.72 -4.10 0.76
CA ALA A 127 12.95 -4.79 -0.27
C ALA A 127 13.43 -4.51 -1.70
N ASP A 128 13.98 -3.33 -1.94
CA ASP A 128 14.55 -2.97 -3.24
C ASP A 128 15.91 -3.66 -3.46
N THR A 129 16.70 -3.87 -2.40
CA THR A 129 18.04 -4.48 -2.48
C THR A 129 18.04 -6.00 -2.37
N SER A 130 17.25 -6.56 -1.44
CA SER A 130 17.19 -8.00 -1.17
C SER A 130 15.99 -8.68 -1.83
N GLY A 131 15.14 -7.93 -2.52
CA GLY A 131 13.92 -8.42 -3.13
C GLY A 131 12.69 -8.36 -2.22
N ARG A 132 11.51 -8.50 -2.84
CA ARG A 132 10.21 -8.34 -2.17
C ARG A 132 9.91 -9.46 -1.18
N ARG A 133 10.26 -10.71 -1.52
CA ARG A 133 9.93 -11.90 -0.70
C ARG A 133 10.73 -11.95 0.61
N PRO A 134 12.06 -11.75 0.65
CA PRO A 134 12.81 -11.69 1.90
C PRO A 134 12.35 -10.57 2.84
N ALA A 135 11.96 -9.41 2.29
CA ALA A 135 11.42 -8.31 3.08
C ALA A 135 10.14 -8.67 3.84
N TYR A 136 9.20 -9.39 3.20
CA TYR A 136 8.01 -9.91 3.88
C TYR A 136 8.36 -10.93 4.96
N ILE A 137 9.27 -11.86 4.67
CA ILE A 137 9.66 -12.92 5.62
C ILE A 137 10.28 -12.32 6.88
N ILE A 138 11.25 -11.40 6.72
CA ILE A 138 11.92 -10.74 7.85
C ILE A 138 10.90 -9.94 8.68
N GLY A 139 10.03 -9.17 8.01
CA GLY A 139 8.98 -8.39 8.68
C GLY A 139 8.03 -9.27 9.50
N PHE A 140 7.56 -10.38 8.93
CA PHE A 140 6.68 -11.31 9.61
C PHE A 140 7.36 -12.10 10.74
N ILE A 141 8.64 -12.44 10.62
CA ILE A 141 9.39 -13.08 11.72
C ILE A 141 9.49 -12.13 12.92
N ILE A 142 9.86 -10.87 12.67
CA ILE A 142 9.92 -9.83 13.71
C ILE A 142 8.55 -9.64 14.36
N TYR A 143 7.51 -9.55 13.53
CA TYR A 143 6.13 -9.40 13.99
C TYR A 143 5.68 -10.59 14.86
N LEU A 144 5.96 -11.83 14.44
CA LEU A 144 5.60 -13.04 15.19
C LEU A 144 6.28 -13.08 16.55
N GLY A 145 7.59 -12.81 16.60
CA GLY A 145 8.34 -12.74 17.85
C GLY A 145 7.76 -11.69 18.81
N ALA A 146 7.43 -10.51 18.28
CA ALA A 146 6.80 -9.45 19.06
C ALA A 146 5.41 -9.84 19.58
N CYS A 147 4.58 -10.51 18.77
CA CYS A 147 3.25 -10.96 19.19
C CYS A 147 3.30 -12.03 20.27
N ILE A 148 4.22 -13.00 20.16
CA ILE A 148 4.42 -14.03 21.19
C ILE A 148 4.86 -13.36 22.50
N GLY A 149 5.80 -12.41 22.43
CA GLY A 149 6.20 -11.61 23.58
C GLY A 149 5.02 -10.86 24.21
N LEU A 150 4.18 -10.21 23.40
CA LEU A 150 3.00 -9.47 23.86
C LEU A 150 1.98 -10.37 24.54
N ALA A 151 1.81 -11.60 24.05
CA ALA A 151 0.88 -12.56 24.63
C ALA A 151 1.32 -13.05 26.01
N LEU A 152 2.64 -13.13 26.26
CA LEU A 152 3.23 -13.65 27.51
C LEU A 152 3.57 -12.54 28.53
N GLN A 153 3.58 -11.29 28.10
CA GLN A 153 3.95 -10.13 28.90
C GLN A 153 2.97 -9.83 30.07
N THR A 154 3.48 -9.29 31.17
CA THR A 154 2.75 -8.81 32.37
C THR A 154 3.13 -7.40 32.81
N SER A 155 4.13 -6.74 32.20
CA SER A 155 4.53 -5.36 32.52
C SER A 155 4.11 -4.34 31.45
N TYR A 156 4.01 -3.06 31.80
CA TYR A 156 3.75 -2.01 30.80
C TYR A 156 4.97 -1.65 29.93
N PRO A 157 6.19 -1.48 30.49
CA PRO A 157 7.35 -1.07 29.70
C PRO A 157 7.71 -2.06 28.59
N ALA A 158 7.72 -3.36 28.88
CA ALA A 158 7.98 -4.35 27.84
C ALA A 158 6.80 -4.47 26.84
N LEU A 159 5.56 -4.12 27.22
CA LEU A 159 4.45 -4.06 26.26
C LEU A 159 4.69 -2.93 25.26
N LEU A 160 5.14 -1.77 25.73
CA LEU A 160 5.46 -0.63 24.88
C LEU A 160 6.58 -0.99 23.89
N VAL A 161 7.68 -1.59 24.36
CA VAL A 161 8.80 -1.99 23.50
C VAL A 161 8.38 -3.04 22.48
N LEU A 162 7.64 -4.06 22.91
CA LEU A 162 7.16 -5.11 22.01
C LEU A 162 6.14 -4.56 21.00
N ARG A 163 5.35 -3.55 21.35
CA ARG A 163 4.49 -2.84 20.41
C ARG A 163 5.26 -2.11 19.34
N CYS A 164 6.34 -1.43 19.69
CA CYS A 164 7.23 -0.81 18.71
C CYS A 164 7.78 -1.87 17.76
N LEU A 165 8.27 -2.99 18.28
CA LEU A 165 8.80 -4.09 17.47
C LEU A 165 7.73 -4.71 16.55
N GLN A 166 6.52 -4.92 17.06
CA GLN A 166 5.37 -5.41 16.30
C GLN A 166 5.00 -4.44 15.17
N SER A 167 5.03 -3.12 15.44
CA SER A 167 4.76 -2.09 14.43
C SER A 167 5.78 -2.16 13.30
N THR A 168 7.07 -2.21 13.64
CA THR A 168 8.16 -2.27 12.65
C THR A 168 8.04 -3.48 11.72
N GLY A 169 7.67 -4.65 12.26
CA GLY A 169 7.52 -5.87 11.45
C GLY A 169 6.33 -5.85 10.47
N SER A 170 5.22 -5.19 10.83
CA SER A 170 3.99 -5.21 10.02
C SER A 170 3.81 -3.99 9.13
N SER A 171 4.31 -2.81 9.51
CA SER A 171 4.06 -1.53 8.82
C SER A 171 4.31 -1.56 7.32
N SER A 172 5.33 -2.31 6.91
CA SER A 172 5.85 -2.30 5.54
C SER A 172 5.02 -3.15 4.58
N THR A 173 4.08 -3.97 5.09
CA THR A 173 3.32 -4.91 4.25
C THR A 173 2.42 -4.22 3.22
N ILE A 174 1.88 -3.03 3.55
CA ILE A 174 1.09 -2.22 2.61
C ILE A 174 1.99 -1.69 1.49
N ALA A 175 3.13 -1.08 1.83
CA ALA A 175 4.07 -0.54 0.85
C ALA A 175 4.67 -1.62 -0.05
N LEU A 176 4.99 -2.79 0.53
CA LEU A 176 5.44 -3.94 -0.24
C LEU A 176 4.33 -4.47 -1.14
N GLY A 177 3.09 -4.47 -0.68
CA GLY A 177 1.96 -4.99 -1.46
C GLY A 177 1.67 -4.11 -2.68
N THR A 178 1.73 -2.79 -2.50
CA THR A 178 1.56 -1.84 -3.60
C THR A 178 2.75 -1.91 -4.56
N ALA A 179 3.98 -2.09 -4.06
CA ALA A 179 5.16 -2.32 -4.90
C ALA A 179 5.01 -3.61 -5.74
N VAL A 180 4.60 -4.72 -5.12
CA VAL A 180 4.34 -5.99 -5.82
C VAL A 180 3.25 -5.82 -6.89
N ALA A 181 2.17 -5.09 -6.58
CA ALA A 181 1.13 -4.78 -7.56
C ALA A 181 1.67 -3.93 -8.73
N ALA A 182 2.55 -2.97 -8.46
CA ALA A 182 3.23 -2.21 -9.53
C ALA A 182 4.15 -3.09 -10.39
N ASP A 183 4.87 -4.02 -9.77
CA ASP A 183 5.85 -4.88 -10.45
C ASP A 183 5.17 -5.87 -11.41
N VAL A 184 3.94 -6.31 -11.12
CA VAL A 184 3.18 -7.26 -11.98
C VAL A 184 2.15 -6.60 -12.91
N ALA A 185 1.80 -5.34 -12.67
CA ALA A 185 0.78 -4.63 -13.44
C ALA A 185 1.27 -4.18 -14.82
N THR A 186 0.40 -4.31 -15.82
CA THR A 186 0.54 -3.56 -17.08
C THR A 186 0.01 -2.14 -16.90
N ALA A 187 0.40 -1.20 -17.78
CA ALA A 187 -0.09 0.18 -17.71
C ALA A 187 -1.63 0.28 -17.69
N ALA A 188 -2.32 -0.60 -18.42
CA ALA A 188 -3.79 -0.64 -18.50
C ALA A 188 -4.46 -1.23 -17.25
N GLU A 189 -3.83 -2.20 -16.57
CA GLU A 189 -4.43 -2.91 -15.43
C GLU A 189 -3.93 -2.39 -14.06
N ARG A 190 -2.98 -1.45 -14.04
CA ARG A 190 -2.32 -0.95 -12.83
C ARG A 190 -3.29 -0.38 -11.79
N GLY A 191 -4.29 0.38 -12.23
CA GLY A 191 -5.31 0.93 -11.34
C GLY A 191 -6.09 -0.17 -10.61
N THR A 192 -6.44 -1.25 -11.31
CA THR A 192 -7.21 -2.37 -10.75
C THR A 192 -6.41 -3.13 -9.69
N TYR A 193 -5.15 -3.47 -9.96
CA TYR A 193 -4.33 -4.23 -8.99
C TYR A 193 -3.95 -3.38 -7.77
N MET A 194 -3.62 -2.10 -7.97
CA MET A 194 -3.39 -1.17 -6.86
C MET A 194 -4.65 -0.98 -6.01
N GLY A 195 -5.80 -0.86 -6.66
CA GLY A 195 -7.10 -0.78 -6.00
C GLY A 195 -7.40 -2.02 -5.17
N LEU A 196 -7.07 -3.21 -5.67
CA LEU A 196 -7.27 -4.47 -4.95
C LEU A 196 -6.41 -4.57 -3.68
N VAL A 197 -5.12 -4.19 -3.76
CA VAL A 197 -4.22 -4.20 -2.60
C VAL A 197 -4.66 -3.18 -1.55
N ASN A 198 -4.90 -1.93 -1.96
CA ASN A 198 -5.31 -0.89 -1.04
C ASN A 198 -6.71 -1.18 -0.45
N GLY A 199 -7.63 -1.69 -1.26
CA GLY A 199 -8.95 -2.13 -0.81
C GLY A 199 -8.87 -3.27 0.21
N GLY A 200 -7.98 -4.25 -0.02
CA GLY A 200 -7.74 -5.33 0.95
C GLY A 200 -7.21 -4.81 2.30
N ALA A 201 -6.35 -3.79 2.28
CA ALA A 201 -5.86 -3.16 3.51
C ALA A 201 -7.00 -2.51 4.34
N LEU A 202 -8.04 -1.98 3.68
CA LEU A 202 -9.20 -1.37 4.35
C LEU A 202 -10.10 -2.36 5.07
N VAL A 203 -10.01 -3.65 4.75
CA VAL A 203 -10.73 -4.71 5.49
C VAL A 203 -10.20 -4.85 6.91
N GLY A 204 -8.91 -4.57 7.14
CA GLY A 204 -8.27 -4.68 8.45
C GLY A 204 -8.93 -3.81 9.53
N PRO A 205 -9.09 -2.49 9.31
CA PRO A 205 -9.80 -1.61 10.24
C PRO A 205 -11.27 -1.97 10.44
N ALA A 206 -11.94 -2.51 9.43
CA ALA A 206 -13.35 -2.91 9.54
C ALA A 206 -13.51 -4.15 10.43
N LEU A 207 -12.63 -5.15 10.27
CA LEU A 207 -12.69 -6.41 11.03
C LEU A 207 -12.02 -6.31 12.40
N GLY A 208 -11.04 -5.43 12.56
CA GLY A 208 -10.23 -5.31 13.77
C GLY A 208 -11.06 -5.17 15.05
N PRO A 209 -11.89 -4.13 15.20
CA PRO A 209 -12.66 -3.92 16.42
C PRO A 209 -13.66 -5.05 16.72
N VAL A 210 -14.24 -5.67 15.68
CA VAL A 210 -15.18 -6.78 15.83
C VAL A 210 -14.47 -8.01 16.39
N LEU A 211 -13.36 -8.41 15.76
CA LEU A 211 -12.57 -9.56 16.20
C LEU A 211 -11.95 -9.31 17.58
N GLY A 212 -11.43 -8.10 17.81
CA GLY A 212 -10.81 -7.70 19.08
C GLY A 212 -11.82 -7.69 20.22
N GLY A 213 -13.04 -7.21 19.97
CA GLY A 213 -14.11 -7.20 20.96
C GLY A 213 -14.54 -8.60 21.36
N ILE A 214 -14.77 -9.49 20.39
CA ILE A 214 -15.16 -10.89 20.64
C ILE A 214 -14.04 -11.61 21.41
N LEU A 215 -12.79 -11.51 20.93
CA LEU A 215 -11.65 -12.17 21.57
C LEU A 215 -11.41 -11.65 23.00
N ALA A 216 -11.43 -10.33 23.19
CA ALA A 216 -11.26 -9.74 24.51
C ALA A 216 -12.38 -10.11 25.48
N ALA A 217 -13.63 -10.18 25.02
CA ALA A 217 -14.78 -10.47 25.87
C ALA A 217 -14.83 -11.93 26.33
N PHE A 218 -14.51 -12.90 25.46
CA PHE A 218 -14.65 -14.32 25.79
C PHE A 218 -13.35 -14.98 26.28
N LEU A 219 -12.20 -14.64 25.69
CA LEU A 219 -10.90 -15.30 25.98
C LEU A 219 -9.89 -14.34 26.63
N GLY A 220 -10.26 -13.08 26.87
CA GLY A 220 -9.39 -12.05 27.42
C GLY A 220 -8.45 -11.41 26.39
N TRP A 221 -7.80 -10.31 26.77
CA TRP A 221 -7.00 -9.49 25.84
C TRP A 221 -5.78 -10.21 25.25
N ARG A 222 -5.21 -11.19 25.97
CA ARG A 222 -4.06 -11.98 25.50
C ARG A 222 -4.37 -12.80 24.25
N SER A 223 -5.63 -13.22 24.09
CA SER A 223 -6.08 -14.03 22.95
C SER A 223 -5.97 -13.29 21.62
N ILE A 224 -6.04 -11.94 21.63
CA ILE A 224 -5.84 -11.09 20.46
C ILE A 224 -4.44 -11.30 19.88
N PHE A 225 -3.41 -11.33 20.73
CA PHE A 225 -2.04 -11.52 20.28
C PHE A 225 -1.82 -12.95 19.76
N TRP A 226 -2.39 -13.96 20.41
CA TRP A 226 -2.36 -15.34 19.90
C TRP A 226 -3.06 -15.50 18.56
N PHE A 227 -4.21 -14.84 18.36
CA PHE A 227 -4.90 -14.81 17.07
C PHE A 227 -4.00 -14.21 15.99
N LEU A 228 -3.34 -13.08 16.26
CA LEU A 228 -2.40 -12.44 15.33
C LEU A 228 -1.19 -13.34 15.03
N VAL A 229 -0.69 -14.09 16.02
CA VAL A 229 0.37 -15.10 15.81
C VAL A 229 -0.09 -16.15 14.82
N ILE A 230 -1.25 -16.77 15.04
CA ILE A 230 -1.78 -17.82 14.17
C ILE A 230 -2.01 -17.27 12.76
N PHE A 231 -2.65 -16.11 12.66
CA PHE A 231 -2.96 -15.46 11.39
C PHE A 231 -1.69 -15.18 10.58
N VAL A 232 -0.69 -14.55 11.18
CA VAL A 232 0.57 -14.24 10.48
C VAL A 232 1.42 -15.48 10.24
N ALA A 233 1.39 -16.49 11.11
CA ALA A 233 2.08 -17.75 10.87
C ALA A 233 1.52 -18.46 9.63
N VAL A 234 0.19 -18.51 9.47
CA VAL A 234 -0.44 -19.06 8.26
C VAL A 234 -0.04 -18.25 7.03
N LEU A 235 -0.07 -16.92 7.09
CA LEU A 235 0.36 -16.07 5.98
C LEU A 235 1.83 -16.26 5.63
N LEU A 236 2.71 -16.39 6.63
CA LEU A 236 4.12 -16.65 6.44
C LEU A 236 4.35 -18.02 5.79
N THR A 237 3.66 -19.07 6.23
CA THR A 237 3.73 -20.40 5.60
C THR A 237 3.25 -20.36 4.14
N LEU A 238 2.13 -19.68 3.86
CA LEU A 238 1.64 -19.50 2.50
C LEU A 238 2.64 -18.73 1.63
N LEU A 239 3.28 -17.70 2.20
CA LEU A 239 4.29 -16.90 1.51
C LEU A 239 5.56 -17.70 1.22
N LEU A 240 5.98 -18.58 2.13
CA LEU A 240 7.12 -19.46 1.92
C LEU A 240 6.84 -20.51 0.84
N LEU A 241 5.63 -21.09 0.81
CA LEU A 241 5.30 -22.19 -0.11
C LEU A 241 4.91 -21.72 -1.51
N ALA A 242 4.20 -20.60 -1.62
CA ALA A 242 3.49 -20.26 -2.84
C ALA A 242 3.94 -18.95 -3.49
N PHE A 243 4.75 -18.11 -2.83
CA PHE A 243 5.19 -16.83 -3.39
C PHE A 243 6.50 -16.96 -4.20
N PRO A 244 6.46 -16.91 -5.55
CA PRO A 244 7.66 -16.84 -6.36
C PRO A 244 8.35 -15.49 -6.18
N GLU A 245 9.67 -15.44 -6.32
CA GLU A 245 10.43 -14.20 -6.20
C GLU A 245 10.06 -13.22 -7.33
N THR A 246 9.56 -12.04 -6.99
CA THR A 246 9.24 -10.96 -7.96
C THR A 246 10.39 -9.97 -8.15
N GLY A 247 11.53 -10.19 -7.47
CA GLY A 247 12.71 -9.32 -7.58
C GLY A 247 13.37 -9.47 -8.95
N ARG A 248 13.49 -8.36 -9.68
CA ARG A 248 13.97 -8.34 -11.08
C ARG A 248 15.47 -8.55 -11.26
N ASN A 249 16.18 -9.06 -10.24
CA ASN A 249 17.65 -9.08 -10.18
C ASN A 249 18.25 -10.28 -9.43
N VAL A 250 17.68 -11.48 -9.60
CA VAL A 250 18.40 -12.76 -9.44
C VAL A 250 17.97 -13.74 -10.53
#